data_AF-R7J680-F1
#
_entry.id   AF-R7J680-F1
#
_cell.length_a   1.000
_cell.length_b   1.000
_cell.length_c   1.000
_cell.angle_alpha   90.00
_cell.angle_beta   90.00
_cell.angle_gamma   90.00
#
_symmetry.space_group_name_H-M   'P 1'
#
loop_
_entity.id
_entity.type
_entity.pdbx_description
1 polymer ?
#
loop_
_entity_poly.entity_id
_entity_poly.type
_entity_poly.pdbx_seq_one_letter_code
_entity_poly.pdbx_strand_id
1 'polypeptide(L)' 'MIKSEIIKINKIEKFSNNYIEKKLLKYFKELVRWAVVDVTDSDIVVSVSYII' A
#
# COMPACT_ATOMS: atom_id res chain seq x y z
N MET A 1 12.45 10.32 -9.96
CA MET A 1 11.21 10.34 -10.80
C MET A 1 10.10 9.71 -9.98
N ILE A 2 8.89 10.30 -9.92
CA ILE A 2 7.78 9.69 -9.18
C ILE A 2 7.08 8.68 -10.09
N LYS A 3 6.89 7.46 -9.60
CA LYS A 3 6.09 6.42 -10.25
C LYS A 3 4.90 6.07 -9.36
N SER A 4 3.79 5.70 -9.99
CA SER A 4 2.60 5.21 -9.31
C SER A 4 2.21 3.84 -9.83
N GLU A 5 1.76 2.96 -8.94
CA GLU A 5 1.19 1.66 -9.31
C GLU A 5 0.13 1.21 -8.30
N ILE A 6 -0.64 0.19 -8.69
CA ILE A 6 -1.62 -0.46 -7.82
C ILE A 6 -1.05 -1.79 -7.36
N ILE A 7 -1.02 -2.00 -6.05
CA ILE A 7 -0.58 -3.25 -5.45
C ILE A 7 -1.66 -3.86 -4.57
N LYS A 8 -1.53 -5.15 -4.30
CA LYS A 8 -2.37 -5.89 -3.37
C LYS A 8 -1.53 -6.31 -2.17
N ILE A 9 -2.05 -6.09 -0.97
CA ILE A 9 -1.46 -6.59 0.27
C ILE A 9 -2.52 -7.37 1.04
N ASN A 10 -2.11 -8.43 1.74
CA ASN A 10 -3.04 -9.26 2.50
C ASN A 10 -3.82 -8.42 3.53
N LYS A 11 -5.12 -8.68 3.62
CA LYS A 11 -6.02 -8.12 4.63
C LYS A 11 -5.87 -8.88 5.96
N ILE A 12 -5.96 -8.13 7.05
CA ILE A 12 -6.17 -8.65 8.40
C ILE A 12 -7.46 -8.03 8.95
N GLU A 13 -8.18 -8.71 9.84
CA GLU A 13 -9.53 -8.28 10.30
C GLU A 13 -9.63 -6.81 10.73
N LYS A 14 -8.60 -6.31 11.43
CA LYS A 14 -8.55 -4.94 11.95
C LYS A 14 -7.27 -4.24 11.51
N PHE A 15 -7.08 -4.10 10.20
CA PHE A 15 -5.92 -3.38 9.68
C PHE A 15 -6.01 -1.88 9.97
N SER A 16 -4.85 -1.24 10.09
CA SER A 16 -4.72 0.20 10.32
C SER A 16 -3.81 0.82 9.26
N ASN A 17 -3.77 2.15 9.19
CA ASN A 17 -2.87 2.85 8.28
C ASN A 17 -1.40 2.46 8.52
N ASN A 18 -1.01 2.29 9.79
CA ASN A 18 0.34 1.85 10.16
C ASN A 18 0.66 0.42 9.66
N TYR A 19 -0.33 -0.48 9.63
CA TYR A 19 -0.15 -1.81 9.04
C TYR A 19 0.15 -1.72 7.54
N ILE A 20 -0.64 -0.91 6.82
CA ILE A 20 -0.47 -0.71 5.38
C ILE A 20 0.90 -0.12 5.11
N GLU A 21 1.26 0.97 5.78
CA GLU A 21 2.54 1.65 5.60
C GLU A 21 3.74 0.75 5.88
N LYS A 22 3.71 -0.04 6.97
CA LYS A 22 4.74 -1.06 7.26
C LYS A 22 4.87 -2.12 6.17
N LYS A 23 3.77 -2.51 5.52
CA LYS A 23 3.80 -3.44 4.38
C LYS A 23 4.41 -2.75 3.16
N LEU A 24 3.99 -1.53 2.84
CA LEU A 24 4.47 -0.78 1.67
C LEU A 24 5.98 -0.48 1.76
N LEU A 25 6.50 -0.12 2.95
CA LEU A 25 7.92 0.14 3.17
C LEU A 25 8.84 -1.08 2.94
N LYS A 26 8.29 -2.30 2.85
CA LYS A 26 9.06 -3.49 2.44
C LYS A 26 9.32 -3.56 0.94
N TYR A 27 8.51 -2.86 0.15
CA TYR A 27 8.57 -2.88 -1.31
C TYR A 27 9.17 -1.59 -1.88
N PHE A 28 8.99 -0.46 -1.20
CA PHE A 28 9.40 0.85 -1.68
C PHE A 28 10.28 1.56 -0.66
N LYS A 29 11.49 1.98 -1.05
CA LYS A 29 12.43 2.70 -0.18
C LYS A 29 11.96 4.12 0.14
N GLU A 30 11.42 4.81 -0.85
CA GLU A 30 10.98 6.21 -0.73
C GLU A 30 9.51 6.34 -1.12
N LEU A 31 8.63 6.15 -0.13
CA LEU A 31 7.20 6.34 -0.29
C LEU A 31 6.84 7.83 -0.29
N VAL A 32 6.06 8.26 -1.28
CA VAL A 32 5.56 9.63 -1.37
C VAL A 32 4.15 9.72 -0.77
N ARG A 33 3.25 8.84 -1.23
CA ARG A 33 1.86 8.77 -0.77
C ARG A 33 1.24 7.43 -1.14
N TRP A 34 0.18 7.07 -0.44
CA TRP A 34 -0.63 5.91 -0.77
C TRP A 34 -2.10 6.14 -0.38
N ALA A 35 -3.00 5.39 -1.01
CA ALA A 35 -4.42 5.38 -0.69
C ALA A 35 -4.99 3.98 -0.89
N VAL A 36 -5.84 3.52 0.04
CA VAL A 36 -6.67 2.33 -0.19
C VAL A 36 -7.69 2.68 -1.27
N VAL A 37 -7.73 1.88 -2.33
CA VAL A 37 -8.68 2.06 -3.43
C VAL A 37 -9.78 1.00 -3.41
N ASP A 38 -9.52 -0.16 -2.81
CA ASP A 38 -10.51 -1.22 -2.63
C ASP A 38 -10.11 -2.16 -1.47
N VAL A 39 -11.09 -2.84 -0.87
CA VAL A 39 -10.90 -3.82 0.20
C VAL A 39 -11.77 -5.03 -0.09
N THR A 40 -11.13 -6.15 -0.39
CA THR A 40 -11.78 -7.44 -0.65
C THR A 40 -11.76 -8.32 0.60
N ASP A 41 -12.19 -9.58 0.50
CA ASP A 41 -12.12 -10.53 1.62
C ASP A 41 -10.67 -10.91 1.97
N SER A 42 -9.79 -11.03 0.98
CA SER A 42 -8.40 -11.46 1.16
C SER A 42 -7.38 -10.31 1.14
N ASP A 43 -7.68 -9.23 0.42
CA ASP A 43 -6.70 -8.23 0.05
C ASP A 43 -7.17 -6.78 0.28
N ILE A 44 -6.21 -5.93 0.60
CA ILE A 44 -6.31 -4.47 0.55
C ILE A 44 -5.61 -4.03 -0.74
N VAL A 45 -6.35 -3.37 -1.62
CA VAL A 45 -5.82 -2.83 -2.87
C VAL A 45 -5.40 -1.38 -2.62
N VAL A 46 -4.12 -1.09 -2.90
CA VAL A 46 -3.50 0.18 -2.56
C VAL A 46 -2.90 0.81 -3.80
N SER A 47 -3.29 2.05 -4.09
CA SER A 47 -2.56 2.92 -5.00
C SER A 47 -1.37 3.51 -4.25
N VAL A 48 -0.16 3.29 -4.74
CA VAL A 48 1.08 3.77 -4.12
C VAL A 48 1.85 4.63 -5.11
N SER A 49 2.42 5.73 -4.62
CA SER A 49 3.37 6.57 -5.35
C SER A 49 4.70 6.60 -4.61
N TYR A 50 5.79 6.36 -5.32
CA TYR A 50 7.14 6.27 -4.76
C TYR A 50 8.18 6.89 -5.70
N ILE A 51 9.35 7.19 -5.16
CA ILE A 51 10.51 7.65 -5.93
C ILE A 51 11.31 6.42 -6.37
N ILE A 52 11.63 6.38 -7.67
CA ILE A 52 12.59 5.43 -8.25
C ILE A 52 14.01 5.92 -8.00
#